data_AF-A0A535XGY4-F1
#
_entry.id   AF-A0A535XGY4-F1
#
_cell.length_a   1.000
_cell.length_b   1.000
_cell.length_c   1.000
_cell.angle_alpha   90.00
_cell.angle_beta   90.00
_cell.angle_gamma   90.00
#
_symmetry.space_group_name_H-M   'P 1'
#
loop_
_entity.id
_entity.type
_entity.pdbx_description
1 polymer ?
#
loop_
_entity_poly.entity_id
_entity_poly.type
_entity_poly.pdbx_seq_one_letter_code
_entity_poly.pdbx_strand_id
1 'polypeptide(L)'
;MQFMASISLDTTRRSVVCQFVRALRDQFRCVALDFPGFGLSPSDARYPAIMPDLALVVERFVETLELRDIILVVGDAGGPIGLGVA
;
A
#
# COMPACT_ATOMS: atom_id res chain seq x y z
N MET A 1 -5.52 22.23 -4.03
CA MET A 1 -4.42 21.27 -4.30
C MET A 1 -4.88 19.95 -3.71
N GLN A 2 -5.45 19.06 -4.53
CA GLN A 2 -5.94 17.76 -4.07
C GLN A 2 -4.74 16.81 -4.04
N PHE A 3 -4.29 16.45 -2.84
CA PHE A 3 -3.17 15.53 -2.67
C PHE A 3 -3.67 14.11 -2.92
N MET A 4 -3.61 13.67 -4.16
CA MET A 4 -3.93 12.29 -4.53
C MET A 4 -2.78 11.38 -4.06
N ALA A 5 -3.07 10.47 -3.13
CA ALA A 5 -2.08 9.55 -2.57
C ALA A 5 -2.04 8.25 -3.38
N SER A 6 -0.85 7.85 -3.83
CA SER A 6 -0.66 6.55 -4.49
C SER A 6 -0.14 5.56 -3.47
N ILE A 7 -0.88 4.47 -3.21
CA ILE A 7 -0.41 3.36 -2.36
C ILE A 7 0.01 2.20 -3.26
N SER A 8 1.28 1.83 -3.19
CA SER A 8 1.82 0.66 -3.89
C SER A 8 1.87 -0.54 -2.94
N LEU A 9 1.18 -1.61 -3.32
CA LEU A 9 1.17 -2.90 -2.62
C LEU A 9 1.98 -3.91 -3.44
N ASP A 10 3.33 -3.83 -3.41
CA ASP A 10 4.23 -4.84 -3.99
C ASP A 10 5.06 -5.44 -2.86
N THR A 11 4.79 -6.70 -2.55
CA THR A 11 5.35 -7.44 -1.41
C THR A 11 6.80 -7.87 -1.60
N THR A 12 7.40 -7.70 -2.79
CA THR A 12 8.69 -8.36 -3.08
C THR A 12 9.72 -7.52 -3.85
N ARG A 13 9.34 -6.52 -4.67
CA ARG A 13 10.30 -5.77 -5.50
C ARG A 13 10.34 -4.27 -5.23
N ARG A 14 11.08 -3.89 -4.19
CA ARG A 14 11.35 -2.48 -3.81
C ARG A 14 11.85 -1.60 -4.96
N SER A 15 12.64 -2.14 -5.89
CA SER A 15 13.17 -1.37 -7.03
C SER A 15 12.07 -0.83 -7.95
N VAL A 16 10.98 -1.59 -8.14
CA VAL A 16 9.84 -1.20 -8.97
C VAL A 16 9.06 -0.08 -8.29
N VAL A 17 8.76 -0.23 -7.00
CA VAL A 17 8.09 0.81 -6.20
C VAL A 17 8.86 2.12 -6.21
N CYS A 18 10.19 2.07 -6.03
CA CYS A 18 11.03 3.27 -6.09
C CYS A 18 10.99 3.96 -7.47
N GLN A 19 10.87 3.21 -8.56
CA GLN A 19 10.73 3.80 -9.90
C GLN A 19 9.40 4.55 -10.04
N PHE A 20 8.29 3.98 -9.58
CA PHE A 20 6.98 4.66 -9.57
C PHE A 20 7.00 5.92 -8.71
N VAL A 21 7.51 5.82 -7.48
CA VAL A 21 7.62 6.97 -6.57
C VAL A 21 8.44 8.08 -7.22
N ARG A 22 9.58 7.76 -7.84
CA ARG A 22 10.42 8.77 -8.52
C ARG A 22 9.71 9.46 -9.67
N ALA A 23 8.91 8.73 -10.44
CA ALA A 23 8.18 9.29 -11.59
C ALA A 23 6.96 10.14 -11.18
N LEU A 24 6.36 9.85 -10.03
CA LEU A 24 5.07 10.42 -9.62
C LEU A 24 5.18 11.48 -8.51
N ARG A 25 6.29 11.52 -7.76
CA ARG A 25 6.46 12.37 -6.58
C ARG A 25 6.29 13.88 -6.81
N ASP A 26 6.45 14.35 -8.05
CA ASP A 26 6.30 15.78 -8.37
C ASP A 26 4.83 16.19 -8.54
N GLN A 27 3.93 15.22 -8.73
CA GLN A 27 2.50 15.43 -8.94
C GLN A 27 1.65 14.86 -7.79
N PHE A 28 2.18 13.85 -7.10
CA PHE A 28 1.44 13.07 -6.12
C PHE A 28 2.21 12.88 -4.82
N ARG A 29 1.46 12.76 -3.72
CA ARG A 29 2.02 12.24 -2.47
C ARG A 29 2.10 10.72 -2.60
N CYS A 30 3.26 10.20 -2.94
CA CYS A 30 3.45 8.75 -3.04
C CYS A 30 3.69 8.13 -1.65
N VAL A 31 2.98 7.05 -1.34
CA VAL A 31 3.11 6.28 -0.10
C VAL A 31 3.30 4.81 -0.48
N ALA A 32 4.35 4.17 0.03
CA ALA A 32 4.57 2.74 -0.18
C ALA A 32 4.31 2.01 1.13
N LEU A 33 3.49 0.96 1.09
CA LEU A 33 3.12 0.15 2.26
C LEU A 33 3.76 -1.23 2.13
N ASP A 34 4.61 -1.58 3.10
CA ASP A 34 5.10 -2.94 3.29
C ASP A 34 4.16 -3.66 4.28
N PHE A 35 3.55 -4.77 3.87
CA PHE A 35 2.70 -5.59 4.74
C PHE A 35 3.49 -6.28 5.86
N PRO A 36 2.86 -6.63 7.00
CA PRO A 36 3.49 -7.43 8.04
C PRO A 36 4.14 -8.71 7.49
N GLY A 37 5.44 -8.87 7.71
CA GLY A 37 6.22 -10.01 7.20
C GLY A 37 6.80 -9.82 5.80
N PHE A 38 6.63 -8.65 5.17
CA PHE A 38 7.16 -8.32 3.85
C PHE A 38 8.03 -7.07 3.89
N GLY A 39 8.95 -6.95 2.93
CA GLY A 39 9.82 -5.78 2.79
C GLY A 39 10.61 -5.46 4.06
N LEU A 40 10.38 -4.27 4.63
CA LEU A 40 11.00 -3.80 5.87
C LEU A 40 10.08 -3.96 7.10
N SER A 41 8.86 -4.43 6.91
CA SER A 41 7.88 -4.62 7.99
C SER A 41 8.07 -6.00 8.65
N PRO A 42 8.31 -6.07 9.97
CA PRO A 42 8.41 -7.34 10.67
C PRO A 42 7.08 -8.11 10.61
N SER A 43 7.15 -9.44 10.72
CA SER A 43 5.95 -10.28 10.84
C SER A 43 5.21 -9.98 12.15
N ASP A 44 3.88 -9.93 12.10
CA ASP A 44 3.02 -9.78 13.27
C ASP A 44 1.95 -10.88 13.25
N ALA A 45 1.89 -11.69 14.31
CA ALA A 45 0.93 -12.80 14.40
C ALA A 45 -0.53 -12.32 14.44
N ARG A 46 -0.79 -11.05 14.75
CA ARG A 46 -2.14 -10.45 14.66
C ARG A 46 -2.61 -10.24 13.22
N TYR A 47 -1.67 -10.19 12.27
CA TYR A 47 -1.94 -9.97 10.86
C TYR A 47 -1.28 -11.08 10.04
N PRO A 48 -1.86 -12.30 10.06
CA PRO A 48 -1.37 -13.35 9.20
C PRO A 48 -1.44 -12.91 7.74
N ALA A 49 -0.53 -13.42 6.91
CA ALA A 49 -0.45 -13.07 5.49
C ALA A 49 -1.56 -13.75 4.66
N ILE A 50 -2.81 -13.51 5.04
CA ILE A 50 -4.02 -13.92 4.33
C ILE A 50 -4.80 -12.69 3.87
N MET A 51 -5.47 -12.82 2.73
CA MET A 51 -6.06 -11.67 2.02
C MET A 51 -6.98 -10.78 2.88
N PRO A 52 -7.91 -11.31 3.72
CA PRO A 52 -8.78 -10.47 4.53
C PRO A 52 -8.02 -9.63 5.56
N ASP A 53 -7.02 -10.21 6.21
CA ASP A 53 -6.23 -9.50 7.23
C ASP A 53 -5.35 -8.44 6.59
N LEU A 54 -4.81 -8.71 5.40
CA LEU A 54 -4.05 -7.71 4.64
C LEU A 54 -4.93 -6.54 4.19
N ALA A 55 -6.22 -6.77 3.85
CA ALA A 55 -7.16 -5.69 3.55
C ALA A 55 -7.38 -4.78 4.77
N LEU A 56 -7.57 -5.37 5.97
CA LEU A 56 -7.70 -4.61 7.22
C LEU A 56 -6.43 -3.80 7.54
N VAL A 57 -5.25 -4.29 7.19
CA VAL A 57 -4.00 -3.52 7.32
C VAL A 57 -4.03 -2.28 6.43
N VAL A 58 -4.49 -2.39 5.18
CA VAL A 58 -4.59 -1.24 4.28
C VAL A 58 -5.63 -0.23 4.79
N GLU A 59 -6.81 -0.68 5.22
CA GLU A 59 -7.84 0.20 5.81
C GLU A 59 -7.28 1.00 6.99
N ARG A 60 -6.71 0.31 7.97
CA ARG A 60 -6.13 0.96 9.16
C ARG A 60 -4.99 1.89 8.80
N PHE A 61 -4.19 1.55 7.80
CA PHE A 61 -3.09 2.39 7.32
C PHE A 61 -3.61 3.70 6.71
N VAL A 62 -4.65 3.61 5.85
CA VAL A 62 -5.33 4.75 5.25
C VAL A 62 -5.96 5.65 6.31
N GLU A 63 -6.68 5.07 7.27
CA GLU A 63 -7.29 5.79 8.39
C GLU A 63 -6.25 6.48 9.26
N THR A 64 -5.20 5.76 9.66
CA THR A 64 -4.15 6.28 10.57
C THR A 64 -3.38 7.44 9.95
N LEU A 65 -3.16 7.41 8.63
CA LEU A 65 -2.48 8.48 7.90
C LEU A 65 -3.43 9.55 7.36
N GLU A 66 -4.72 9.43 7.68
CA GLU A 66 -5.81 10.31 7.22
C GLU A 66 -5.77 10.55 5.71
N LEU A 67 -5.48 9.51 4.94
CA LEU A 67 -5.37 9.63 3.48
C LEU A 67 -6.78 9.76 2.89
N ARG A 68 -6.97 10.79 2.07
CA ARG A 68 -8.23 11.08 1.37
C ARG A 68 -7.95 11.23 -0.12
N ASP A 69 -8.96 10.98 -0.95
CA ASP A 69 -8.86 11.06 -2.43
C ASP A 69 -7.66 10.25 -2.98
N ILE A 70 -7.54 8.98 -2.58
CA ILE A 70 -6.40 8.13 -2.92
C ILE A 70 -6.59 7.39 -4.25
N ILE A 71 -5.48 7.15 -4.96
CA ILE A 71 -5.42 6.14 -6.01
C ILE A 71 -4.65 4.95 -5.47
N LEU A 72 -5.30 3.80 -5.43
CA LEU A 72 -4.63 2.57 -5.09
C LEU A 72 -3.92 2.00 -6.33
N VAL A 73 -2.61 1.77 -6.24
CA VAL A 73 -1.81 1.15 -7.30
C VAL A 73 -1.43 -0.25 -6.84
N VAL A 74 -2.10 -1.24 -7.39
CA VAL A 74 -1.99 -2.62 -6.95
C VAL A 74 -1.31 -3.49 -8.01
N GLY A 75 -0.49 -4.44 -7.56
CA GLY A 75 0.13 -5.46 -8.40
C GLY A 75 0.16 -6.79 -7.66
N ASP A 76 0.13 -7.91 -8.40
CA ASP A 76 0.15 -9.26 -7.84
C ASP A 76 -0.96 -9.48 -6.76
N ALA A 77 -0.62 -10.01 -5.58
CA ALA A 77 -1.50 -10.17 -4.44
C ALA A 77 -2.21 -8.86 -4.01
N GLY A 78 -1.62 -7.70 -4.32
CA GLY A 78 -2.22 -6.40 -4.05
C GLY A 78 -3.56 -6.18 -4.75
N GLY A 79 -3.82 -6.85 -5.89
CA GLY A 79 -5.06 -6.70 -6.66
C GLY A 79 -6.31 -7.12 -5.88
N PRO A 80 -6.40 -8.40 -5.45
CA PRO A 80 -7.48 -8.88 -4.59
C PRO A 80 -7.59 -8.13 -3.26
N ILE A 81 -6.46 -7.75 -2.64
CA ILE A 81 -6.44 -6.99 -1.38
C ILE A 81 -7.06 -5.61 -1.59
N GLY A 82 -6.65 -4.91 -2.64
CA GLY A 82 -7.13 -3.57 -2.96
C GLY A 82 -8.61 -3.52 -3.31
N LEU A 83 -9.15 -4.55 -3.97
CA LEU A 83 -10.58 -4.65 -4.24
C LEU A 83 -11.39 -4.88 -2.95
N GLY A 84 -10.81 -5.49 -1.93
CA GLY A 84 -11.47 -5.65 -0.63
C GLY A 84 -11.60 -4.36 0.18
N VAL A 85 -10.85 -3.31 -0.20
CA VAL A 85 -10.78 -2.02 0.51
C VAL A 85 -11.53 -0.91 -0.24
N ALA A 86 -11.74 -1.07 -1.56
CA ALA A 86 -12.36 -0.09 -2.45
C ALA A 86 -13.90 -0.23 -2.49
#